data_AF-A0A6I2YQB5-F1
#
_entry.id   AF-A0A6I2YQB5-F1
#
_cell.length_a   1.000
_cell.length_b   1.000
_cell.length_c   1.000
_cell.angle_alpha   90.00
_cell.angle_beta   90.00
_cell.angle_gamma   90.00
#
_symmetry.space_group_name_H-M   'P 1'
#
loop_
_entity.id
_entity.type
_entity.pdbx_description
1 polymer ?
#
loop_
_entity_poly.entity_id
_entity_poly.type
_entity_poly.pdbx_seq_one_letter_code
_entity_poly.pdbx_strand_id
1 'polypeptide(L)'
;MTTNRQVQKNLADLRSRIIRGEIGKTILWQGADVVILAELPGESEPGFYPDPLFVRSDFAEELSWLFYELKAAFDDQIDFENKFYFYGTLAETAILYCDRLGEKEVLVDLLTTVLSWAEQLAASVQWGEEIPSMN
;
A
#
# COMPACT_ATOMS: atom_id res chain seq x y z
N MET A 1 -2.49 -0.39 21.98
CA MET A 1 -3.88 -0.74 21.55
C MET A 1 -4.53 0.46 20.90
N THR A 2 -4.27 0.59 19.60
CA THR A 2 -4.82 1.60 18.71
C THR A 2 -6.25 1.20 18.34
N THR A 3 -7.22 1.96 18.85
CA THR A 3 -8.64 1.71 18.56
C THR A 3 -8.96 2.00 17.09
N ASN A 4 -10.01 1.37 16.53
CA ASN A 4 -10.49 1.67 15.18
C ASN A 4 -10.73 3.17 14.97
N ARG A 5 -11.27 3.88 15.97
CA ARG A 5 -11.44 5.34 15.94
C ARG A 5 -10.10 6.08 15.76
N GLN A 6 -9.02 5.61 16.38
CA GLN A 6 -7.70 6.22 16.24
C GLN A 6 -7.13 5.99 14.85
N VAL A 7 -7.31 4.80 14.27
CA VAL A 7 -6.94 4.52 12.87
C VAL A 7 -7.68 5.45 11.92
N GLN A 8 -9.00 5.56 12.03
CA GLN A 8 -9.81 6.44 11.20
C GLN A 8 -9.35 7.91 11.30
N LYS A 9 -8.99 8.37 12.50
CA LYS A 9 -8.41 9.71 12.68
C LYS A 9 -7.06 9.85 11.98
N ASN A 10 -6.16 8.89 12.15
CA ASN A 10 -4.84 8.91 11.50
C ASN A 10 -4.96 8.93 9.97
N LEU A 11 -5.90 8.17 9.40
CA LEU A 11 -6.15 8.15 7.95
C LEU A 11 -6.72 9.47 7.45
N ALA A 12 -7.66 10.07 8.18
CA ALA A 12 -8.20 11.39 7.83
C ALA A 12 -7.12 12.50 7.89
N ASP A 13 -6.25 12.46 8.89
CA ASP A 13 -5.12 13.38 9.03
C ASP A 13 -4.11 13.17 7.87
N LEU A 14 -3.81 11.92 7.52
CA LEU A 14 -2.93 11.57 6.40
C LEU A 14 -3.50 12.02 5.05
N ARG A 15 -4.79 11.80 4.81
CA ARG A 15 -5.49 12.31 3.62
C ARG A 15 -5.37 13.82 3.52
N SER A 16 -5.57 14.52 4.63
CA SER A 16 -5.46 15.98 4.67
C SER A 16 -4.05 16.47 4.36
N ARG A 17 -3.01 15.77 4.82
CA ARG A 17 -1.60 16.05 4.47
C ARG A 17 -1.36 15.91 2.97
N ILE A 18 -1.81 14.80 2.37
CA ILE A 18 -1.65 14.54 0.93
C ILE A 18 -2.32 15.63 0.09
N ILE A 19 -3.56 16.01 0.42
CA ILE A 19 -4.31 17.06 -0.31
C ILE A 19 -3.60 18.42 -0.23
N ARG A 20 -2.91 18.71 0.88
CA ARG A 20 -2.11 19.93 1.03
C ARG A 20 -0.73 19.86 0.37
N GLY A 21 -0.36 18.71 -0.21
CA GLY A 21 0.97 18.48 -0.79
C GLY A 21 2.05 18.23 0.26
N GLU A 22 1.69 17.94 1.50
CA GLU A 22 2.61 17.57 2.59
C GLU A 22 3.00 16.08 2.46
N ILE A 23 3.59 15.74 1.30
CA ILE A 23 3.94 14.38 0.89
C ILE A 23 5.43 14.15 1.17
N GLY A 24 5.73 13.09 1.89
CA GLY A 24 7.10 12.67 2.15
C GLY A 24 7.68 11.80 1.05
N LYS A 25 9.00 11.60 1.12
CA LYS A 25 9.76 10.61 0.36
C LYS A 25 10.55 9.75 1.33
N THR A 26 10.79 8.49 0.99
CA THR A 26 11.59 7.58 1.82
C THR A 26 12.22 6.50 0.93
N ILE A 27 13.02 5.64 1.56
CA ILE A 27 13.54 4.45 0.91
C ILE A 27 12.40 3.60 0.34
N LEU A 28 12.69 2.90 -0.75
CA LEU A 28 11.72 2.05 -1.43
C LEU A 28 11.17 0.97 -0.50
N TRP A 29 9.86 0.80 -0.51
CA TRP A 29 9.18 -0.21 0.30
C TRP A 29 9.50 -1.62 -0.21
N GLN A 30 9.84 -2.49 0.74
CA GLN A 30 9.92 -3.93 0.52
C GLN A 30 9.37 -4.66 1.74
N GLY A 31 8.35 -5.49 1.55
CA GLY A 31 7.78 -6.31 2.61
C GLY A 31 6.40 -6.85 2.26
N ALA A 32 6.01 -7.93 2.94
CA ALA A 32 4.72 -8.60 2.75
C ALA A 32 4.43 -8.95 1.28
N ASP A 33 5.43 -9.50 0.59
CA ASP A 33 5.41 -9.87 -0.82
C ASP A 33 5.07 -8.71 -1.77
N VAL A 34 5.38 -7.48 -1.36
CA VAL A 34 5.25 -6.26 -2.16
C VAL A 34 6.60 -5.55 -2.25
N VAL A 35 6.93 -5.07 -3.45
CA VAL A 35 8.09 -4.21 -3.70
C VAL A 35 7.65 -3.01 -4.54
N ILE A 36 7.93 -1.80 -4.06
CA ILE A 36 7.68 -0.55 -4.79
C ILE A 36 8.99 -0.05 -5.39
N LEU A 37 8.99 0.31 -6.68
CA LEU A 37 10.21 0.61 -7.42
C LEU A 37 9.94 1.55 -8.60
N ALA A 38 10.96 2.29 -9.03
CA ALA A 38 10.87 3.17 -10.20
C ALA A 38 11.00 2.38 -11.52
N GLU A 39 11.81 1.32 -11.52
CA GLU A 39 12.09 0.50 -12.69
C GLU A 39 12.02 -0.97 -12.31
N LEU A 40 11.32 -1.77 -13.12
CA LEU A 40 11.22 -3.22 -12.92
C LEU A 40 12.61 -3.85 -12.89
N PRO A 41 12.86 -4.80 -11.98
CA PRO A 41 14.08 -5.58 -12.06
C PRO A 41 14.14 -6.29 -13.41
N GLY A 42 15.35 -6.46 -13.94
CA GLY A 42 15.54 -7.33 -15.11
C GLY A 42 15.03 -8.74 -14.82
N GLU A 43 14.76 -9.51 -15.88
CA GLU A 43 14.34 -10.91 -15.74
C GLU A 43 15.35 -11.68 -14.87
N SER A 44 14.85 -12.22 -13.75
CA SER A 44 15.59 -13.14 -12.89
C SER A 44 15.17 -14.57 -13.15
N GLU A 45 16.08 -15.53 -12.92
CA GLU A 45 15.68 -16.94 -12.90
C GLU A 45 14.61 -17.15 -11.81
N PRO A 46 13.56 -17.94 -12.10
CA PRO A 46 12.50 -18.19 -11.13
C PRO A 46 13.10 -18.82 -9.85
N GLY A 47 12.91 -18.12 -8.74
CA GLY A 47 13.38 -18.56 -7.43
C GLY A 47 12.54 -19.69 -6.85
N PHE A 48 12.92 -20.15 -5.65
CA PHE A 48 12.13 -21.13 -4.90
C PHE A 48 10.79 -20.58 -4.39
N TYR A 49 10.68 -19.25 -4.30
CA TYR A 49 9.49 -18.53 -3.87
C TYR A 49 8.90 -17.77 -5.06
N PRO A 50 7.57 -17.57 -5.08
CA PRO A 50 6.95 -16.72 -6.08
C PRO A 50 7.52 -15.31 -6.02
N ASP A 51 7.57 -14.64 -7.16
CA ASP A 51 7.96 -13.24 -7.22
C ASP A 51 6.96 -12.38 -6.43
N PRO A 52 7.43 -11.33 -5.75
CA PRO A 52 6.55 -10.39 -5.08
C PRO A 52 5.74 -9.59 -6.12
N LEU A 53 4.68 -8.94 -5.63
CA LEU A 53 3.98 -7.91 -6.40
C LEU A 53 4.90 -6.69 -6.57
N PHE A 54 5.32 -6.46 -7.81
CA PHE A 54 6.10 -5.29 -8.18
C PHE A 54 5.18 -4.13 -8.56
N VAL A 55 5.26 -3.03 -7.81
CA VAL A 55 4.58 -1.77 -8.14
C VAL A 55 5.59 -0.83 -8.78
N ARG A 56 5.48 -0.63 -10.09
CA ARG A 56 6.29 0.34 -10.84
C ARG A 56 5.58 1.69 -10.90
N SER A 57 6.24 2.76 -10.44
CA SER A 57 5.70 4.13 -10.45
C SER A 57 6.84 5.15 -10.51
N ASP A 58 6.62 6.27 -11.21
CA ASP A 58 7.57 7.39 -11.20
C ASP A 58 7.61 8.09 -9.82
N PHE A 59 6.60 7.84 -8.99
CA PHE A 59 6.46 8.33 -7.61
C PHE A 59 6.76 7.25 -6.56
N ALA A 60 7.66 6.32 -6.88
CA ALA A 60 7.96 5.16 -6.02
C ALA A 60 8.36 5.54 -4.57
N GLU A 61 9.12 6.61 -4.36
CA GLU A 61 9.54 7.06 -3.02
C GLU A 61 8.36 7.61 -2.20
N GLU A 62 7.48 8.38 -2.84
CA GLU A 62 6.27 8.94 -2.25
C GLU A 62 5.23 7.86 -1.94
N LEU A 63 5.06 6.89 -2.85
CA LEU A 63 4.19 5.74 -2.61
C LEU A 63 4.73 4.87 -1.47
N SER A 64 6.06 4.68 -1.42
CA SER A 64 6.70 3.98 -0.31
C SER A 64 6.47 4.72 1.01
N TRP A 65 6.56 6.06 1.00
CA TRP A 65 6.24 6.88 2.17
C TRP A 65 4.81 6.66 2.65
N LEU A 66 3.83 6.59 1.75
CA LEU A 66 2.45 6.25 2.10
C LEU A 66 2.36 4.87 2.77
N PHE A 67 3.06 3.85 2.26
CA PHE A 67 3.06 2.51 2.86
C PHE A 67 3.63 2.51 4.29
N TYR A 68 4.69 3.27 4.56
CA TYR A 68 5.21 3.42 5.92
C TYR A 68 4.26 4.19 6.86
N GLU A 69 3.60 5.23 6.37
CA GLU A 69 2.59 5.97 7.15
C GLU A 69 1.38 5.07 7.46
N LEU A 70 0.95 4.23 6.51
CA LEU A 70 -0.09 3.22 6.73
C LEU A 70 0.35 2.15 7.72
N LYS A 71 1.59 1.64 7.61
CA LYS A 71 2.14 0.72 8.63
C LYS A 71 2.02 1.33 10.03
N ALA A 72 2.45 2.59 10.19
CA ALA A 72 2.39 3.27 11.48
C ALA A 72 0.95 3.51 11.95
N ALA A 73 0.03 3.83 11.04
CA ALA A 73 -1.37 4.06 11.35
C ALA A 73 -2.07 2.78 11.85
N PHE A 74 -1.69 1.61 11.35
CA PHE A 74 -2.27 0.31 11.66
C PHE A 74 -1.36 -0.59 12.53
N ASP A 75 -0.32 -0.06 13.19
CA ASP A 75 0.76 -0.86 13.79
C ASP A 75 0.28 -1.91 14.82
N ASP A 76 -0.78 -1.62 15.58
CA ASP A 76 -1.38 -2.56 16.55
C ASP A 76 -2.41 -3.53 15.93
N GLN A 77 -2.74 -3.37 14.66
CA GLN A 77 -3.78 -4.15 13.97
C GLN A 77 -3.15 -5.08 12.92
N ILE A 78 -2.05 -4.67 12.27
CA ILE A 78 -1.33 -5.51 11.31
C ILE A 78 -0.50 -6.55 12.05
N ASP A 79 -0.69 -7.82 11.73
CA ASP A 79 0.07 -8.94 12.28
C ASP A 79 0.71 -9.80 11.18
N PHE A 80 1.29 -10.94 11.56
CA PHE A 80 1.94 -11.84 10.62
C PHE A 80 0.96 -12.48 9.61
N GLU A 81 -0.31 -12.65 9.99
CA GLU A 81 -1.31 -13.34 9.19
C GLU A 81 -1.96 -12.39 8.18
N ASN A 82 -2.31 -11.17 8.60
CA ASN A 82 -3.09 -10.24 7.78
C ASN A 82 -2.24 -9.29 6.92
N LYS A 83 -0.93 -9.12 7.22
CA LYS A 83 -0.08 -8.15 6.51
C LYS A 83 -0.03 -8.38 5.00
N PHE A 84 -0.02 -9.65 4.56
CA PHE A 84 0.09 -9.99 3.14
C PHE A 84 -1.15 -9.55 2.38
N TYR A 85 -2.34 -9.81 2.94
CA TYR A 85 -3.59 -9.32 2.36
C TYR A 85 -3.67 -7.78 2.38
N PHE A 86 -3.30 -7.16 3.50
CA PHE A 86 -3.34 -5.70 3.62
C PHE A 86 -2.43 -5.02 2.59
N TYR A 87 -1.12 -5.31 2.59
CA TYR A 87 -0.19 -4.66 1.67
C TYR A 87 -0.38 -5.13 0.22
N GLY A 88 -0.76 -6.40 0.01
CA GLY A 88 -1.06 -6.94 -1.31
C GLY A 88 -2.19 -6.19 -2.00
N THR A 89 -3.32 -5.96 -1.33
CA THR A 89 -4.45 -5.23 -1.92
C THR A 89 -4.14 -3.74 -2.16
N LEU A 90 -3.30 -3.12 -1.33
CA LEU A 90 -2.79 -1.77 -1.59
C LEU A 90 -1.89 -1.73 -2.83
N ALA A 91 -1.03 -2.74 -2.99
CA ALA A 91 -0.15 -2.88 -4.15
C ALA A 91 -0.94 -3.10 -5.43
N GLU A 92 -1.92 -4.01 -5.43
CA GLU A 92 -2.84 -4.24 -6.55
C GLU A 92 -3.57 -2.96 -6.95
N THR A 93 -4.05 -2.19 -5.96
CA THR A 93 -4.71 -0.90 -6.21
C THR A 93 -3.76 0.09 -6.90
N ALA A 94 -2.51 0.16 -6.46
CA ALA A 94 -1.50 1.01 -7.08
C ALA A 94 -1.15 0.55 -8.50
N ILE A 95 -0.95 -0.76 -8.71
CA ILE A 95 -0.66 -1.36 -10.03
C ILE A 95 -1.79 -1.02 -11.01
N LEU A 96 -3.06 -1.24 -10.62
CA LEU A 96 -4.21 -0.93 -11.47
C LEU A 96 -4.28 0.56 -11.84
N TYR A 97 -3.89 1.46 -10.94
CA TYR A 97 -3.82 2.88 -11.22
C TYR A 97 -2.69 3.20 -12.20
N CYS A 98 -1.47 2.71 -11.94
CA CYS A 98 -0.29 2.93 -12.76
C CYS A 98 -0.45 2.36 -14.18
N ASP A 99 -0.95 1.13 -14.31
CA ASP A 99 -1.16 0.48 -15.61
C ASP A 99 -2.17 1.22 -16.48
N ARG A 100 -3.16 1.88 -15.85
CA ARG A 100 -4.18 2.66 -16.55
C ARG A 100 -3.66 3.99 -17.08
N LEU A 101 -2.76 4.66 -16.37
CA LEU A 101 -2.31 6.01 -16.70
C LEU A 101 -0.92 6.07 -17.34
N GLY A 102 -0.03 5.13 -17.02
CA GLY A 102 1.37 5.15 -17.43
C GLY A 102 2.03 6.47 -17.08
N GLU A 103 2.66 7.11 -18.08
CA GLU A 103 3.35 8.42 -17.95
C GLU A 103 2.44 9.60 -17.56
N LYS A 104 1.12 9.40 -17.49
CA LYS A 104 0.15 10.44 -17.06
C LYS A 104 -0.23 10.30 -15.59
N GLU A 105 0.56 9.55 -14.83
CA GLU A 105 0.40 9.39 -13.39
C GLU A 105 0.32 10.75 -12.69
N VAL A 106 -0.60 10.90 -11.74
CA VAL A 106 -0.70 12.11 -10.90
C VAL A 106 -0.51 11.69 -9.46
N LEU A 107 0.57 12.19 -8.84
CA LEU A 107 0.99 11.82 -7.49
C LEU A 107 -0.17 11.84 -6.47
N VAL A 108 -0.90 12.96 -6.39
CA VAL A 108 -1.99 13.11 -5.41
C VAL A 108 -3.11 12.09 -5.66
N ASP A 109 -3.43 11.84 -6.92
CA ASP A 109 -4.49 10.89 -7.30
C ASP A 109 -4.05 9.44 -7.01
N LEU A 110 -2.79 9.07 -7.28
CA LEU A 110 -2.24 7.77 -6.88
C LEU A 110 -2.37 7.57 -5.36
N LEU A 111 -1.80 8.48 -4.58
CA LEU A 111 -1.74 8.34 -3.12
C LEU A 111 -3.14 8.33 -2.51
N THR A 112 -4.05 9.18 -3.00
CA THR A 112 -5.43 9.21 -2.51
C THR A 112 -6.23 7.98 -2.94
N THR A 113 -5.96 7.39 -4.10
CA THR A 113 -6.59 6.13 -4.53
C THR A 113 -6.20 4.98 -3.60
N VAL A 114 -4.89 4.82 -3.34
CA VAL A 114 -4.38 3.78 -2.43
C VAL A 114 -4.88 4.00 -1.00
N LEU A 115 -4.86 5.24 -0.50
CA LEU A 115 -5.36 5.57 0.83
C LEU A 115 -6.88 5.30 0.96
N SER A 116 -7.66 5.55 -0.08
CA SER A 116 -9.11 5.27 -0.09
C SER A 116 -9.39 3.77 0.09
N TRP A 117 -8.50 2.90 -0.40
CA TRP A 117 -8.62 1.47 -0.17
C TRP A 117 -8.31 1.10 1.28
N ALA A 118 -7.24 1.67 1.86
CA ALA A 118 -6.92 1.47 3.27
C ALA A 118 -8.07 1.92 4.20
N GLU A 119 -8.73 3.04 3.89
CA GLU A 119 -9.91 3.53 4.61
C GLU A 119 -11.09 2.53 4.54
N GLN A 120 -11.32 1.93 3.37
CA GLN A 120 -12.35 0.89 3.20
C GLN A 120 -12.03 -0.37 4.01
N LEU A 121 -10.76 -0.80 4.03
CA LEU A 121 -10.31 -1.92 4.86
C LEU A 121 -10.49 -1.63 6.36
N ALA A 122 -10.17 -0.42 6.81
CA ALA A 122 -10.38 -0.02 8.21
C ALA A 122 -11.86 0.09 8.60
N ALA A 123 -12.74 0.32 7.62
CA ALA A 123 -14.20 0.38 7.82
C ALA A 123 -14.88 -0.99 7.73
N SER A 124 -14.24 -1.98 7.09
CA SER A 124 -14.81 -3.31 6.96
C SER A 124 -14.62 -4.12 8.25
N VAL A 125 -15.68 -4.84 8.66
CA VAL A 125 -15.68 -5.70 9.87
C VAL A 125 -14.91 -7.01 9.64
N GLN A 126 -14.56 -7.33 8.38
CA GLN A 126 -13.92 -8.58 7.96
C GLN A 126 -12.41 -8.65 8.16
N TRP A 127 -11.83 -7.66 8.84
CA TRP A 127 -10.40 -7.62 9.17
C TRP A 127 -10.09 -8.69 10.23
N GLY A 128 -10.02 -9.96 9.80
CA GLY A 128 -9.75 -11.13 10.64
C GLY A 128 -10.54 -12.42 10.32
N GLU A 129 -11.42 -12.45 9.31
CA GLU A 129 -12.14 -13.69 8.95
C GLU A 129 -11.69 -14.23 7.58
N GLU A 130 -10.95 -15.34 7.65
CA GLU A 130 -10.60 -16.32 6.62
C GLU A 130 -10.09 -15.79 5.26
N ILE A 131 -8.78 -15.94 5.02
CA ILE A 131 -8.23 -16.04 3.67
C ILE A 131 -8.80 -17.32 3.05
N PRO A 132 -9.62 -17.27 1.98
CA PRO A 132 -10.00 -18.47 1.26
C PRO A 132 -8.72 -19.06 0.67
N SER A 133 -8.39 -20.30 1.04
CA SER A 133 -7.29 -21.03 0.43
C SER A 133 -7.50 -21.06 -1.08
N MET A 134 -6.67 -20.34 -1.83
CA MET A 134 -6.63 -20.46 -3.28
C MET A 134 -5.93 -21.78 -3.60
N ASN A 135 -6.75 -22.78 -3.96
CA ASN A 135 -6.32 -23.98 -4.70
C ASN A 135 -6.08 -23.63 -6.17
#